data_AF-A0A947K9D3-F1
#
_entry.id   AF-A0A947K9D3-F1
#
_cell.length_a   1.000
_cell.length_b   1.000
_cell.length_c   1.000
_cell.angle_alpha   90.00
_cell.angle_beta   90.00
_cell.angle_gamma   90.00
#
_symmetry.space_group_name_H-M   'P 1'
#
loop_
_entity.id
_entity.type
_entity.pdbx_description
1 polymer ?
#
loop_
_entity_poly.entity_id
_entity_poly.type
_entity_poly.pdbx_seq_one_letter_code
_entity_poly.pdbx_strand_id
1 'polypeptide(L)'
;MKRKLQGRYVTTSTVGEKVKAFVPAPLPPKPPVDWQPELRGKFDQALLALGRLDSVSSLLPDTSLFLYMYVRKEAVLSSMIEGTQSSLSDLLLFELDQEPGVPLDDVREVSNYVAALDHG
;
A
#
# COMPACT_ATOMS: atom_id res chain seq x y z
N MET A 1 -11.60 -21.62 5.51
CA MET A 1 -11.40 -22.02 4.09
C MET A 1 -9.92 -22.32 3.87
N LYS A 2 -9.52 -23.56 3.54
CA LYS A 2 -8.12 -23.86 3.17
C LYS A 2 -7.89 -23.43 1.72
N ARG A 3 -7.22 -22.30 1.51
CA ARG A 3 -6.83 -21.84 0.17
C ARG A 3 -5.78 -22.80 -0.40
N LYS A 4 -5.95 -23.26 -1.64
CA LYS A 4 -4.90 -23.98 -2.37
C LYS A 4 -3.72 -23.03 -2.63
N LEU A 5 -2.52 -23.59 -2.76
CA LEU A 5 -1.30 -22.84 -3.08
C LEU A 5 -1.52 -22.02 -4.37
N GLN A 6 -1.30 -20.71 -4.32
CA GLN A 6 -1.55 -19.77 -5.43
C GLN A 6 -0.32 -19.63 -6.33
N GLY A 7 0.24 -20.77 -6.74
CA GLY A 7 1.49 -20.83 -7.48
C GLY A 7 2.16 -22.19 -7.34
N ARG A 8 3.44 -22.25 -7.65
CA ARG A 8 4.25 -23.47 -7.56
C ARG A 8 5.67 -23.15 -7.12
N TYR A 9 6.31 -24.09 -6.45
CA TYR A 9 7.75 -24.02 -6.22
C TYR A 9 8.49 -24.59 -7.43
N VAL A 10 9.57 -23.93 -7.83
CA VAL A 10 10.51 -24.40 -8.84
C VAL A 10 11.89 -24.49 -8.20
N THR A 11 12.56 -25.62 -8.37
CA THR A 11 13.97 -25.74 -7.98
C THR A 11 14.82 -25.13 -9.07
N THR A 12 15.55 -24.08 -8.73
CA THR A 12 16.56 -23.47 -9.61
C THR A 12 17.94 -23.61 -8.97
N SER A 13 19.00 -23.48 -9.77
CA SER A 13 20.37 -23.48 -9.27
C SER A 13 21.19 -22.37 -9.88
N THR A 14 21.87 -21.61 -9.02
CA THR A 14 22.83 -20.58 -9.43
C THR A 14 24.14 -20.87 -8.70
N VAL A 15 25.26 -20.97 -9.43
CA VAL A 15 26.59 -21.32 -8.89
C VAL A 15 26.61 -22.63 -8.05
N GLY A 16 25.81 -23.63 -8.44
CA GLY A 16 25.79 -24.95 -7.79
C GLY A 16 24.90 -25.07 -6.55
N GLU A 17 24.36 -23.97 -6.02
CA GLU A 17 23.39 -24.00 -4.92
C GLU A 17 21.97 -24.20 -5.44
N LYS A 18 21.24 -25.19 -4.90
CA LYS A 18 19.84 -25.44 -5.26
C LYS A 18 18.91 -24.67 -4.32
N VAL A 19 18.08 -23.79 -4.87
CA VAL A 19 17.07 -23.04 -4.12
C VAL A 19 15.66 -23.37 -4.63
N LYS A 20 14.67 -23.33 -3.74
CA LYS A 20 13.25 -23.43 -4.10
C LYS A 20 12.65 -22.03 -4.21
N ALA A 21 12.46 -21.55 -5.43
CA ALA A 21 11.79 -20.28 -5.69
C ALA A 21 10.28 -20.49 -5.80
N PHE A 22 9.48 -19.61 -5.19
CA PHE A 22 8.04 -19.60 -5.38
C PHE A 22 7.69 -18.79 -6.63
N VAL A 23 6.94 -19.39 -7.56
CA VAL A 23 6.42 -18.75 -8.76
C VAL A 23 4.91 -18.61 -8.59
N PRO A 24 4.38 -17.38 -8.43
CA PRO A 24 2.94 -17.14 -8.33
C PRO A 24 2.18 -17.64 -9.57
N ALA A 25 0.90 -17.95 -9.40
CA ALA A 25 0.02 -18.18 -10.54
C ALA A 25 -0.07 -16.89 -11.39
N PRO A 26 -0.01 -16.98 -12.74
CA PRO A 26 -0.07 -15.80 -13.58
C PRO A 26 -1.43 -15.11 -13.47
N LEU A 27 -1.42 -13.77 -13.61
CA LEU A 27 -2.64 -12.99 -13.80
C LEU A 27 -2.98 -12.90 -15.30
N PRO A 28 -4.28 -12.85 -15.68
CA PRO A 28 -5.45 -12.94 -14.80
C PRO A 28 -5.69 -14.38 -14.27
N PRO A 29 -6.38 -14.53 -13.12
CA PRO A 29 -6.65 -15.85 -12.55
C PRO A 29 -7.49 -16.71 -13.50
N LYS A 30 -7.31 -18.04 -13.41
CA LYS A 30 -8.11 -19.04 -14.13
C LYS A 30 -8.70 -20.03 -13.12
N PRO A 31 -10.04 -20.17 -13.03
CA PRO A 31 -11.05 -19.38 -13.74
C PRO A 31 -10.99 -17.88 -13.37
N PRO A 32 -11.54 -16.98 -14.21
CA PRO A 32 -11.59 -15.56 -13.89
C PRO A 32 -12.37 -15.29 -12.61
N VAL A 33 -12.23 -14.07 -12.07
CA VAL A 33 -13.00 -13.62 -10.91
C VAL A 33 -14.48 -13.77 -11.22
N ASP A 34 -15.18 -14.46 -10.32
CA ASP A 34 -16.61 -14.68 -10.41
C ASP A 34 -17.36 -13.49 -9.81
N TRP A 35 -18.12 -12.78 -10.65
CA TRP A 35 -18.82 -11.54 -10.29
C TRP A 35 -20.18 -11.83 -9.65
N GLN A 36 -20.12 -12.44 -8.48
CA GLN A 36 -21.30 -12.70 -7.66
C GLN A 36 -22.05 -11.41 -7.31
N PRO A 37 -23.38 -11.43 -7.14
CA PRO A 37 -24.18 -10.25 -6.87
C PRO A 37 -23.65 -9.39 -5.71
N GLU A 38 -23.14 -10.01 -4.65
CA GLU A 38 -22.58 -9.31 -3.48
C GLU A 38 -21.26 -8.59 -3.81
N LEU A 39 -20.39 -9.21 -4.63
CA LEU A 39 -19.14 -8.59 -5.07
C LEU A 39 -19.45 -7.40 -5.98
N ARG A 40 -20.40 -7.56 -6.89
CA ARG A 40 -20.85 -6.50 -7.80
C ARG A 40 -21.44 -5.32 -7.03
N GLY A 41 -22.31 -5.59 -6.05
CA GLY A 41 -22.88 -4.56 -5.18
C GLY A 41 -21.81 -3.78 -4.41
N LYS A 42 -20.76 -4.44 -3.90
CA LYS A 42 -19.63 -3.76 -3.24
C LYS A 42 -18.79 -2.94 -4.22
N PHE A 43 -18.56 -3.45 -5.43
CA PHE A 43 -17.85 -2.74 -6.48
C PHE A 43 -18.57 -1.45 -6.87
N ASP A 44 -19.89 -1.52 -7.10
CA ASP A 44 -20.69 -0.35 -7.47
C ASP A 44 -20.71 0.70 -6.34
N GLN A 45 -20.79 0.27 -5.08
CA GLN A 45 -20.70 1.17 -3.93
C GLN A 45 -19.33 1.87 -3.85
N ALA A 46 -18.24 1.14 -4.09
CA ALA A 46 -16.90 1.72 -4.12
C ALA A 46 -16.76 2.74 -5.26
N LEU A 47 -17.28 2.43 -6.46
CA LEU A 47 -17.27 3.33 -7.60
C LEU A 47 -18.05 4.63 -7.31
N LEU A 48 -19.23 4.53 -6.69
CA LEU A 48 -20.01 5.70 -6.28
C LEU A 48 -19.28 6.54 -5.22
N ALA A 49 -18.61 5.91 -4.26
CA ALA A 49 -17.84 6.63 -3.25
C ALA A 49 -16.65 7.37 -3.86
N LEU A 50 -15.93 6.75 -4.80
CA LEU A 50 -14.85 7.39 -5.54
C LEU A 50 -15.36 8.57 -6.39
N GLY A 51 -16.48 8.42 -7.09
CA GLY A 51 -17.08 9.51 -7.87
C GLY A 51 -17.52 10.70 -7.01
N ARG A 52 -18.00 10.44 -5.78
CA ARG A 52 -18.32 11.50 -4.81
C ARG A 52 -17.06 12.22 -4.32
N LEU A 53 -15.98 11.48 -4.04
CA LEU A 53 -14.70 12.08 -3.66
C LEU A 53 -14.15 12.97 -4.78
N ASP A 54 -14.15 12.47 -6.02
CA ASP A 54 -13.72 13.21 -7.21
C ASP A 54 -14.53 14.51 -7.37
N SER A 55 -15.86 14.42 -7.28
CA SER A 55 -16.75 15.58 -7.35
C SER A 55 -16.44 16.63 -6.28
N VAL A 56 -16.25 16.21 -5.02
CA VAL A 56 -15.97 17.15 -3.92
C VAL A 56 -14.57 17.76 -4.05
N SER A 57 -13.59 17.02 -4.60
CA SER A 57 -12.23 17.52 -4.78
C SER A 57 -12.17 18.74 -5.71
N SER A 58 -13.08 18.84 -6.69
CA SER A 58 -13.21 20.00 -7.59
C SER A 58 -13.55 21.32 -6.87
N LEU A 59 -14.07 21.23 -5.64
CA LEU A 59 -14.42 22.38 -4.80
C LEU A 59 -13.27 22.81 -3.88
N LEU A 60 -12.17 22.05 -3.83
CA LEU A 60 -11.04 22.36 -2.97
C LEU A 60 -10.24 23.53 -3.56
N PRO A 61 -9.92 24.55 -2.75
CA PRO A 61 -9.13 25.69 -3.22
C PRO A 61 -7.67 25.30 -3.53
N ASP A 62 -7.13 24.32 -2.79
CA ASP A 62 -5.80 23.75 -3.01
C ASP A 62 -5.83 22.24 -2.71
N THR A 63 -5.77 21.44 -3.78
CA THR A 63 -5.78 19.98 -3.67
C THR A 63 -4.45 19.45 -3.14
N SER A 64 -3.33 20.14 -3.40
CA SER A 64 -2.00 19.70 -2.95
C SER A 64 -1.88 19.77 -1.43
N LEU A 65 -2.37 20.86 -0.83
CA LEU A 65 -2.41 21.01 0.62
C LEU A 65 -3.32 19.97 1.29
N PHE A 66 -4.46 19.66 0.65
CA PHE A 66 -5.34 18.60 1.13
C PHE A 66 -4.63 17.24 1.11
N LEU A 67 -4.02 16.87 -0.03
CA LEU A 67 -3.36 15.57 -0.19
C LEU A 67 -2.12 15.40 0.68
N TYR A 68 -1.39 16.49 0.97
CA TYR A 68 -0.15 16.48 1.75
C TYR A 68 -0.23 15.62 3.02
N MET A 69 -1.29 15.83 3.81
CA MET A 69 -1.49 15.10 5.07
C MET A 69 -2.04 13.68 4.87
N TYR A 70 -2.85 13.46 3.84
CA TYR A 70 -3.42 12.13 3.58
C TYR A 70 -2.38 11.15 3.05
N VAL A 71 -1.46 11.62 2.19
CA VAL A 71 -0.32 10.83 1.71
C VAL A 71 0.54 10.35 2.88
N ARG A 72 0.91 11.25 3.79
CA ARG A 72 1.68 10.93 5.00
C ARG A 72 0.95 9.98 5.93
N LYS A 73 -0.34 10.21 6.12
CA LYS A 73 -1.18 9.33 6.95
C LYS A 73 -1.25 7.92 6.35
N GLU A 74 -1.39 7.80 5.04
CA GLU A 74 -1.39 6.52 4.34
C GLU A 74 -0.04 5.81 4.49
N ALA A 75 1.08 6.52 4.29
CA ALA A 75 2.41 5.99 4.47
C ALA A 75 2.65 5.43 5.88
N VAL A 76 2.23 6.16 6.93
CA VAL A 76 2.29 5.68 8.32
C VAL A 76 1.44 4.40 8.49
N LEU A 77 0.19 4.43 8.01
CA LEU A 77 -0.73 3.29 8.14
C LEU A 77 -0.24 2.05 7.40
N SER A 78 0.32 2.22 6.21
CA SER A 78 0.86 1.13 5.40
C SER A 78 2.13 0.55 6.04
N SER A 79 3.06 1.40 6.46
CA SER A 79 4.31 0.96 7.11
C SER A 79 4.04 0.25 8.45
N MET A 80 2.99 0.62 9.19
CA MET A 80 2.58 -0.10 10.40
C MET A 80 2.14 -1.54 10.13
N ILE A 81 1.64 -1.87 8.93
CA ILE A 81 1.33 -3.26 8.55
C ILE A 81 2.62 -4.08 8.42
N GLU A 82 3.72 -3.44 8.03
CA GLU A 82 5.04 -4.04 7.84
C GLU A 82 5.87 -4.09 9.13
N GLY A 83 5.44 -3.34 10.16
CA GLY A 83 5.95 -3.45 11.53
C GLY A 83 6.56 -2.17 12.10
N THR A 84 6.58 -1.07 11.35
CA THR A 84 7.09 0.22 11.84
C THR A 84 6.23 0.75 12.99
N GLN A 85 6.85 1.34 14.01
CA GLN A 85 6.17 2.04 15.09
C GLN A 85 6.38 3.55 14.91
N SER A 86 5.42 4.22 14.28
CA SER A 86 5.46 5.67 14.12
C SER A 86 4.07 6.28 14.16
N SER A 87 4.01 7.58 14.46
CA SER A 87 2.80 8.37 14.30
C SER A 87 3.00 9.45 13.23
N LEU A 88 1.89 10.07 12.83
CA LEU A 88 1.94 11.23 11.94
C LEU A 88 2.75 12.39 12.54
N SER A 89 2.68 12.57 13.87
CA SER A 89 3.46 13.59 14.57
C SER A 89 4.96 13.28 14.52
N ASP A 90 5.35 12.01 14.68
CA ASP A 90 6.76 11.60 14.61
C ASP A 90 7.33 11.82 13.21
N LEU A 91 6.57 11.46 12.17
CA LEU A 91 6.95 11.72 10.79
C LEU A 91 7.14 13.22 10.53
N LEU A 92 6.20 14.06 10.98
CA LEU A 92 6.29 15.51 10.79
C LEU A 92 7.47 16.12 11.57
N LEU A 93 7.75 15.64 12.79
CA LEU A 93 8.95 16.06 13.54
C LEU A 93 10.22 15.70 12.78
N PHE A 94 10.30 14.47 12.28
CA PHE A 94 11.43 14.01 11.47
C PHE A 94 11.63 14.85 10.20
N GLU A 95 10.56 15.16 9.46
CA GLU A 95 10.62 16.02 8.26
C GLU A 95 11.03 17.47 8.56
N LEU A 96 10.88 17.93 9.81
CA LEU A 96 11.30 19.24 10.29
C LEU A 96 12.69 19.23 10.94
N ASP A 97 13.47 18.17 10.71
CA ASP A 97 14.79 17.94 11.34
C ASP A 97 14.73 18.00 12.88
N GLN A 98 13.59 17.62 13.47
CA GLN A 98 13.39 17.49 14.92
C GLN A 98 13.49 16.02 15.36
N GLU A 99 13.73 15.81 16.65
CA GLU A 99 13.82 14.47 17.23
C GLU A 99 12.40 13.85 17.40
N PRO A 100 12.10 12.71 16.75
CA PRO A 100 10.84 12.00 16.92
C PRO A 100 10.79 11.20 18.23
N GLY A 101 9.60 10.79 18.66
CA GLY A 101 9.42 9.98 19.87
C GLY A 101 9.71 8.48 19.70
N VAL A 102 10.13 8.06 18.50
CA VAL A 102 10.32 6.67 18.08
C VAL A 102 11.69 6.48 17.42
N PRO A 103 12.16 5.23 17.20
CA PRO A 103 13.43 5.01 16.52
C PRO A 103 13.51 5.71 15.16
N LEU A 104 14.66 6.32 14.87
CA LEU A 104 14.88 7.05 13.61
C LEU A 104 14.70 6.17 12.36
N ASP A 105 14.97 4.87 12.46
CA ASP A 105 14.83 3.96 11.34
C ASP A 105 13.34 3.77 10.96
N ASP A 106 12.43 3.71 11.94
CA ASP A 106 10.99 3.56 11.71
C ASP A 106 10.40 4.78 10.98
N VAL A 107 10.75 6.01 11.40
CA VAL A 107 10.28 7.23 10.71
C VAL A 107 10.96 7.43 9.36
N ARG A 108 12.22 6.98 9.21
CA ARG A 108 12.92 7.04 7.93
C ARG A 108 12.28 6.10 6.91
N GLU A 109 11.86 4.92 7.32
CA GLU A 109 11.12 3.98 6.45
C GLU A 109 9.82 4.59 5.95
N VAL A 110 9.04 5.20 6.84
CA VAL A 110 7.80 5.89 6.48
C VAL A 110 8.07 7.09 5.56
N SER A 111 9.12 7.88 5.84
CA SER A 111 9.52 9.00 4.98
C SER A 111 9.95 8.54 3.59
N ASN A 112 10.68 7.43 3.50
CA ASN A 112 11.04 6.81 2.22
C ASN A 112 9.80 6.35 1.44
N TYR A 113 8.78 5.82 2.13
CA TYR A 113 7.51 5.48 1.49
C TYR A 113 6.85 6.73 0.88
N VAL A 114 6.79 7.84 1.61
CA VAL A 114 6.25 9.11 1.10
C VAL A 114 7.01 9.55 -0.15
N ALA A 115 8.35 9.53 -0.11
CA ALA A 115 9.17 9.90 -1.26
C ALA A 115 8.98 8.96 -2.46
N ALA A 116 8.77 7.66 -2.22
CA ALA A 116 8.57 6.69 -3.29
C ALA A 116 7.28 6.94 -4.08
N LEU A 117 6.25 7.55 -3.47
CA LEU A 117 5.00 7.89 -4.16
C LEU A 117 5.19 8.95 -5.25
N ASP A 118 6.22 9.79 -5.17
CA ASP A 118 6.55 10.79 -6.19
C ASP A 118 7.29 10.20 -7.41
N HIS A 119 7.66 8.92 -7.34
CA HIS A 119 8.40 8.21 -8.40
C HIS A 119 7.58 7.14 -9.13
N GLY A 120 6.28 7.06 -8.84
CA GLY A 120 5.32 6.10 -9.43
C GLY A 120 4.72 6.49 -10.76
#